data_AF-A0A354CSS0-F1
#
_entry.id   AF-A0A354CSS0-F1
#
_cell.length_a   1.000
_cell.length_b   1.000
_cell.length_c   1.000
_cell.angle_alpha   90.00
_cell.angle_beta   90.00
_cell.angle_gamma   90.00
#
_symmetry.space_group_name_H-M   'P 1'
#
loop_
_entity.id
_entity.type
_entity.pdbx_description
1 polymer ?
#
loop_
_entity_poly.entity_id
_entity_poly.type
_entity_poly.pdbx_seq_one_letter_code
_entity_poly.pdbx_strand_id
1 'polypeptide(L)'
;MKTLYVTDLDGTLLTNKGGLKDRAAEMIKRFGEKGILFTYATARRFHSAGLIMSKAEISLPVITMNGVIIADGKTGSVIKLNGFEEIPLDDVKKTLEDNGETPLVYAFVNGEQRVSYLENDTGRIKNYLKSRKGDKTLRPCKSYSQLFEGDIYYFTIINPIISSDTRDRLFSREKGFDYNQYYDTYFKEDLWLEVFSKKASKANAVLELKKMLGADETVVFGDNLNDLSMFKISDRRYAVSNAVKELKEAGDGVIGSNENISVPVFVEKETTEKLFYTPHDTVTVQPDRSRFNDAVNKALARERAGIGTLNEKTIHAALKNYFSEDFDQEAKIGGFYADIVTENGIIEVQTANWGKLNKKLEVMLDVCHTTVVYPFEQRTKTVSVSDTSGEVLRKSGFRKANSLTDFFLELYRIKSFLTNPNLTICIVQLDIEKVSYVSEKTGKRRGKGKYTKTPSAVNNEIYLEKPQDYLVLLPEGIKEKLPKEFTLKELQLLIKPTDASIAAEILGYLGVLEKFGKRSNAELYRFCENLA
;
A
#
# COMPACT_ATOMS: atom_id res chain seq x y z
N MET A 1 -7.17 11.24 -18.34
CA MET A 1 -7.69 9.88 -18.61
C MET A 1 -8.46 9.45 -17.38
N LYS A 2 -9.71 8.99 -17.53
CA LYS A 2 -10.59 8.62 -16.43
C LYS A 2 -10.62 7.10 -16.28
N THR A 3 -10.02 6.57 -15.23
CA THR A 3 -9.90 5.12 -14.99
C THR A 3 -10.98 4.65 -14.01
N LEU A 4 -11.70 3.59 -14.36
CA LEU A 4 -12.67 2.89 -13.53
C LEU A 4 -12.04 1.63 -12.91
N TYR A 5 -11.94 1.62 -11.59
CA TYR A 5 -11.47 0.49 -10.80
C TYR A 5 -12.66 -0.36 -10.34
N VAL A 6 -12.67 -1.64 -10.71
CA VAL A 6 -13.71 -2.59 -10.29
C VAL A 6 -13.06 -3.79 -9.61
N THR A 7 -13.45 -4.06 -8.37
CA THR A 7 -12.95 -5.22 -7.62
C THR A 7 -14.03 -6.27 -7.41
N ASP A 8 -13.68 -7.54 -7.48
CA ASP A 8 -14.47 -8.55 -6.78
C ASP A 8 -14.43 -8.32 -5.26
N LEU A 9 -15.40 -8.88 -4.54
CA LEU A 9 -15.46 -8.81 -3.08
C LEU A 9 -14.78 -10.01 -2.42
N ASP A 10 -15.31 -11.21 -2.58
CA ASP A 10 -14.95 -12.37 -1.76
C ASP A 10 -13.59 -12.92 -2.18
N GLY A 11 -12.62 -12.97 -1.26
CA GLY A 11 -11.27 -13.40 -1.61
C GLY A 11 -10.44 -12.34 -2.35
N THR A 12 -11.03 -11.23 -2.75
CA THR A 12 -10.33 -10.13 -3.45
C THR A 12 -10.22 -8.86 -2.59
N LEU A 13 -11.33 -8.16 -2.35
CA LEU A 13 -11.36 -6.98 -1.46
C LEU A 13 -11.56 -7.37 0.01
N LEU A 14 -12.40 -8.37 0.24
CA LEU A 14 -12.74 -8.87 1.56
C LEU A 14 -11.70 -9.88 2.04
N THR A 15 -11.49 -9.87 3.36
CA THR A 15 -10.65 -10.85 4.05
C THR A 15 -11.19 -12.28 3.86
N ASN A 16 -10.37 -13.28 4.19
CA ASN A 16 -10.79 -14.68 4.15
C ASN A 16 -11.93 -14.99 5.15
N LYS A 17 -12.21 -14.07 6.07
CA LYS A 17 -13.36 -14.13 6.99
C LYS A 17 -14.60 -13.39 6.46
N GLY A 18 -14.57 -12.89 5.23
CA GLY A 18 -15.67 -12.17 4.58
C GLY A 18 -15.90 -10.75 5.11
N GLY A 19 -14.97 -10.20 5.89
CA GLY A 19 -15.05 -8.84 6.43
C GLY A 19 -14.19 -7.84 5.67
N LEU A 20 -14.61 -6.57 5.67
CA LEU A 20 -13.82 -5.42 5.20
C LEU A 20 -13.00 -4.83 6.35
N LYS A 21 -11.68 -4.65 6.18
CA LYS A 21 -10.83 -4.01 7.19
C LYS A 21 -11.11 -2.51 7.24
N ASP A 22 -11.12 -1.91 8.45
CA ASP A 22 -11.44 -0.49 8.61
C ASP A 22 -10.50 0.43 7.81
N ARG A 23 -9.19 0.12 7.75
CA ARG A 23 -8.24 0.85 6.90
C ARG A 23 -8.61 0.82 5.42
N ALA A 24 -9.10 -0.31 4.91
CA ALA A 24 -9.55 -0.41 3.51
C ALA A 24 -10.80 0.45 3.28
N ALA A 25 -11.76 0.43 4.22
CA ALA A 25 -12.95 1.27 4.14
C ALA A 25 -12.60 2.77 4.11
N GLU A 26 -11.68 3.21 4.97
CA GLU A 26 -11.19 4.59 4.99
C GLU A 26 -10.52 5.01 3.68
N MET A 27 -9.70 4.12 3.09
CA MET A 27 -9.05 4.36 1.79
C MET A 27 -10.10 4.52 0.68
N ILE A 28 -11.06 3.61 0.61
CA ILE A 28 -12.12 3.64 -0.41
C ILE A 28 -12.97 4.91 -0.28
N LYS A 29 -13.29 5.32 0.94
CA LYS A 29 -14.00 6.58 1.18
C LYS A 29 -13.22 7.78 0.62
N ARG A 30 -11.91 7.86 0.89
CA ARG A 30 -11.03 8.90 0.33
C ARG A 30 -10.96 8.85 -1.19
N PHE A 31 -11.06 7.68 -1.82
CA PHE A 31 -11.10 7.59 -3.28
C PHE A 31 -12.31 8.35 -3.85
N GLY A 32 -13.48 8.18 -3.24
CA GLY A 32 -14.67 8.94 -3.59
C GLY A 32 -14.49 10.46 -3.42
N GLU A 33 -13.89 10.88 -2.31
CA GLU A 33 -13.58 12.31 -2.04
C GLU A 33 -12.62 12.91 -3.07
N LYS A 34 -11.68 12.12 -3.58
CA LYS A 34 -10.73 12.50 -4.64
C LYS A 34 -11.29 12.34 -6.07
N GLY A 35 -12.54 11.92 -6.22
CA GLY A 35 -13.16 11.68 -7.52
C GLY A 35 -12.62 10.45 -8.28
N ILE A 36 -11.89 9.56 -7.60
CA ILE A 36 -11.41 8.30 -8.16
C ILE A 36 -12.61 7.36 -8.36
N LEU A 37 -12.73 6.80 -9.57
CA LEU A 37 -13.83 5.90 -9.86
C LEU A 37 -13.57 4.49 -9.32
N PHE A 38 -13.99 4.20 -8.09
CA PHE A 38 -13.81 2.90 -7.46
C PHE A 38 -15.16 2.25 -7.09
N THR A 39 -15.38 1.01 -7.54
CA THR A 39 -16.60 0.23 -7.26
C THR A 39 -16.32 -1.28 -7.21
N TYR A 40 -17.35 -2.11 -7.02
CA TYR A 40 -17.22 -3.56 -6.94
C TYR A 40 -18.21 -4.33 -7.82
N ALA A 41 -17.85 -5.58 -8.12
CA ALA A 41 -18.68 -6.55 -8.83
C ALA A 41 -18.71 -7.90 -8.12
N THR A 42 -19.88 -8.32 -7.64
CA THR A 42 -20.03 -9.50 -6.78
C THR A 42 -21.20 -10.40 -7.19
N ALA A 43 -21.11 -11.68 -6.83
CA ALA A 43 -22.22 -12.63 -6.87
C ALA A 43 -23.28 -12.32 -5.78
N ARG A 44 -22.91 -11.60 -4.72
CA ARG A 44 -23.82 -11.26 -3.61
C ARG A 44 -24.97 -10.37 -4.07
N ARG A 45 -26.11 -10.44 -3.37
CA ARG A 45 -27.18 -9.44 -3.45
C ARG A 45 -26.71 -8.13 -2.83
N PHE A 46 -27.29 -7.01 -3.25
CA PHE A 46 -26.97 -5.69 -2.68
C PHE A 46 -27.11 -5.67 -1.16
N HIS A 47 -28.19 -6.20 -0.59
CA HIS A 47 -28.39 -6.20 0.86
C HIS A 47 -27.25 -6.93 1.61
N SER A 48 -26.81 -8.11 1.14
CA SER A 48 -25.75 -8.86 1.82
C SER A 48 -24.36 -8.26 1.62
N ALA A 49 -24.09 -7.66 0.45
CA ALA A 49 -22.86 -6.90 0.21
C ALA A 49 -22.85 -5.60 1.03
N GLY A 50 -23.96 -4.87 1.07
CA GLY A 50 -24.13 -3.58 1.73
C GLY A 50 -23.93 -3.65 3.25
N LEU A 51 -24.32 -4.75 3.91
CA LEU A 51 -24.02 -4.95 5.34
C LEU A 51 -22.51 -4.87 5.64
N ILE A 52 -21.67 -5.32 4.70
CA ILE A 52 -20.21 -5.34 4.85
C ILE A 52 -19.60 -4.04 4.29
N MET A 53 -20.09 -3.59 3.14
CA MET A 53 -19.53 -2.47 2.37
C MET A 53 -20.03 -1.09 2.82
N SER A 54 -21.05 -1.00 3.68
CA SER A 54 -21.61 0.27 4.15
C SER A 54 -20.56 1.24 4.74
N LYS A 55 -19.54 0.70 5.42
CA LYS A 55 -18.43 1.49 5.99
C LYS A 55 -17.55 2.18 4.94
N ALA A 56 -17.52 1.68 3.70
CA ALA A 56 -16.70 2.23 2.62
C ALA A 56 -17.38 3.39 1.88
N GLU A 57 -18.66 3.64 2.13
CA GLU A 57 -19.44 4.76 1.58
C GLU A 57 -19.35 4.90 0.04
N ILE A 58 -19.30 3.78 -0.69
CA ILE A 58 -19.21 3.79 -2.15
C ILE A 58 -20.46 4.45 -2.75
N SER A 59 -20.24 5.59 -3.41
CA SER A 59 -21.28 6.39 -4.05
C SER A 59 -21.56 6.00 -5.51
N LEU A 60 -20.65 5.25 -6.14
CA LEU A 60 -20.79 4.81 -7.51
C LEU A 60 -21.74 3.62 -7.62
N PRO A 61 -22.34 3.38 -8.80
CA PRO A 61 -23.12 2.19 -9.00
C PRO A 61 -22.29 0.92 -8.80
N VAL A 62 -22.90 -0.10 -8.22
CA VAL A 62 -22.28 -1.37 -7.86
C VAL A 62 -22.90 -2.51 -8.65
N ILE A 63 -22.11 -3.53 -8.97
CA ILE A 63 -22.55 -4.69 -9.74
C ILE A 63 -22.83 -5.84 -8.76
N THR A 64 -24.05 -6.37 -8.79
CA THR A 64 -24.52 -7.41 -7.87
C THR A 64 -25.13 -8.58 -8.63
N MET A 65 -25.27 -9.73 -7.96
CA MET A 65 -25.83 -10.95 -8.54
C MET A 65 -25.16 -11.33 -9.87
N ASN A 66 -23.83 -11.29 -9.93
CA ASN A 66 -23.03 -11.61 -11.13
C ASN A 66 -23.38 -10.74 -12.36
N GLY A 67 -23.85 -9.51 -12.17
CA GLY A 67 -24.17 -8.59 -13.26
C GLY A 67 -25.62 -8.59 -13.70
N VAL A 68 -26.51 -9.28 -12.97
CA VAL A 68 -27.96 -9.18 -13.16
C VAL A 68 -28.46 -7.78 -12.77
N ILE A 69 -27.90 -7.18 -11.72
CA ILE A 69 -28.31 -5.85 -11.24
C ILE A 69 -27.10 -4.93 -11.14
N ILE A 70 -27.21 -3.76 -11.78
CA ILE A 70 -26.43 -2.58 -11.43
C ILE A 70 -27.30 -1.72 -10.52
N ALA A 71 -26.85 -1.51 -9.29
CA ALA A 71 -27.58 -0.79 -8.25
C ALA A 71 -26.85 0.49 -7.85
N ASP A 72 -27.58 1.48 -7.36
CA ASP A 72 -27.00 2.64 -6.67
C ASP A 72 -26.22 2.17 -5.44
N GLY A 73 -24.97 2.61 -5.31
CA GLY A 73 -24.06 2.16 -4.24
C GLY A 73 -24.52 2.55 -2.83
N LYS A 74 -25.32 3.63 -2.69
CA LYS A 74 -25.83 4.12 -1.40
C LYS A 74 -27.19 3.52 -1.05
N THR A 75 -28.13 3.57 -1.99
CA THR A 75 -29.53 3.22 -1.72
C THR A 75 -29.86 1.77 -2.06
N GLY A 76 -29.09 1.14 -2.95
CA GLY A 76 -29.40 -0.17 -3.51
C GLY A 76 -30.52 -0.15 -4.55
N SER A 77 -31.02 1.02 -4.92
CA SER A 77 -32.03 1.16 -5.96
C SER A 77 -31.48 0.63 -7.30
N VAL A 78 -32.30 -0.11 -8.04
CA VAL A 78 -31.86 -0.66 -9.33
C VAL A 78 -31.73 0.46 -10.36
N ILE A 79 -30.53 0.61 -10.90
CA ILE A 79 -30.23 1.51 -12.01
C ILE A 79 -30.43 0.78 -13.34
N LYS A 80 -29.99 -0.49 -13.39
CA LYS A 80 -30.12 -1.34 -14.57
C LYS A 80 -30.35 -2.78 -14.16
N LEU A 81 -31.32 -3.41 -14.83
CA LEU A 81 -31.65 -4.82 -14.71
C LEU A 81 -31.29 -5.54 -16.01
N ASN A 82 -30.40 -6.51 -15.92
CA ASN A 82 -30.05 -7.45 -16.99
C ASN A 82 -30.84 -8.75 -16.80
N GLY A 83 -32.17 -8.59 -16.74
CA GLY A 83 -33.13 -9.65 -16.47
C GLY A 83 -33.47 -10.48 -17.72
N PHE A 84 -34.48 -11.33 -17.58
CA PHE A 84 -35.05 -12.07 -18.69
C PHE A 84 -35.78 -11.11 -19.65
N GLU A 85 -35.68 -11.38 -20.95
CA GLU A 85 -36.46 -10.65 -21.97
C GLU A 85 -37.59 -11.54 -22.49
N GLU A 86 -37.24 -12.53 -23.31
CA GLU A 86 -38.16 -13.56 -23.76
C GLU A 86 -37.66 -14.92 -23.27
N ILE A 87 -38.41 -15.52 -22.35
CA ILE A 87 -38.15 -16.86 -21.83
C ILE A 87 -39.39 -17.73 -21.97
N PRO A 88 -39.23 -19.06 -22.18
CA PRO A 88 -40.35 -20.00 -22.23
C PRO A 88 -40.88 -20.27 -20.81
N LEU A 89 -41.48 -19.25 -20.19
CA LEU A 89 -41.87 -19.27 -18.78
C LEU A 89 -42.85 -20.40 -18.44
N ASP A 90 -43.79 -20.72 -19.33
CA ASP A 90 -44.74 -21.80 -19.09
C ASP A 90 -44.08 -23.19 -19.13
N ASP A 91 -43.06 -23.38 -20.00
CA ASP A 91 -42.22 -24.60 -20.01
C ASP A 91 -41.41 -24.71 -18.71
N VAL A 92 -40.86 -23.59 -18.22
CA VAL A 92 -40.15 -23.53 -16.93
C VAL A 92 -41.07 -23.89 -15.78
N LYS A 93 -42.23 -23.23 -15.65
CA LYS A 93 -43.21 -23.49 -14.60
C LYS A 93 -43.61 -24.96 -14.57
N LYS A 94 -44.05 -25.47 -15.72
CA LYS A 94 -44.54 -26.85 -15.85
C LYS A 94 -43.43 -27.86 -15.55
N THR A 95 -42.24 -27.68 -16.12
CA THR A 95 -41.13 -28.62 -15.92
C THR A 95 -40.68 -28.64 -14.46
N LEU A 96 -40.57 -27.47 -13.81
CA LEU A 96 -40.19 -27.42 -12.40
C LEU A 96 -41.28 -28.05 -11.52
N GLU A 97 -42.56 -27.75 -11.75
CA GLU A 97 -43.67 -28.32 -10.99
C GLU A 97 -43.76 -29.84 -11.15
N ASP A 98 -43.68 -30.36 -12.37
CA ASP A 98 -43.73 -31.79 -12.69
C ASP A 98 -42.58 -32.57 -12.04
N ASN A 99 -41.44 -31.90 -11.76
CA ASN A 99 -40.28 -32.50 -11.09
C ASN A 99 -40.24 -32.22 -9.58
N GLY A 100 -41.29 -31.61 -9.01
CA GLY A 100 -41.36 -31.29 -7.57
C GLY A 100 -40.38 -30.20 -7.14
N GLU A 101 -39.94 -29.34 -8.06
CA GLU A 101 -39.05 -28.22 -7.77
C GLU A 101 -39.82 -27.01 -7.24
N THR A 102 -39.37 -26.46 -6.11
CA THR A 102 -39.95 -25.28 -5.47
C THR A 102 -38.94 -24.13 -5.48
N PRO A 103 -38.80 -23.41 -6.61
CA PRO A 103 -37.79 -22.36 -6.75
C PRO A 103 -38.10 -21.15 -5.87
N LEU A 104 -37.04 -20.48 -5.43
CA LEU A 104 -37.10 -19.07 -5.04
C LEU A 104 -37.15 -18.23 -6.32
N VAL A 105 -38.24 -17.49 -6.53
CA VAL A 105 -38.42 -16.66 -7.73
C VAL A 105 -38.21 -15.19 -7.37
N TYR A 106 -37.29 -14.53 -8.06
CA TYR A 106 -37.02 -13.12 -7.86
C TYR A 106 -37.71 -12.32 -8.95
N ALA A 107 -38.57 -11.39 -8.53
CA ALA A 107 -39.37 -10.58 -9.44
C ALA A 107 -39.62 -9.18 -8.89
N PHE A 108 -39.97 -8.26 -9.77
CA PHE A 108 -40.65 -7.03 -9.34
C PHE A 108 -42.15 -7.30 -9.28
N VAL A 109 -42.71 -7.28 -8.08
CA VAL A 109 -44.16 -7.43 -7.84
C VAL A 109 -44.67 -6.08 -7.39
N ASN A 110 -45.56 -5.47 -8.18
CA ASN A 110 -46.06 -4.11 -7.95
C ASN A 110 -44.92 -3.07 -7.82
N GLY A 111 -43.85 -3.22 -8.60
CA GLY A 111 -42.69 -2.31 -8.60
C GLY A 111 -41.70 -2.52 -7.45
N GLU A 112 -41.94 -3.47 -6.54
CA GLU A 112 -41.02 -3.80 -5.46
C GLU A 112 -40.30 -5.12 -5.71
N GLN A 113 -39.01 -5.19 -5.36
CA GLN A 113 -38.27 -6.44 -5.40
C GLN A 113 -38.82 -7.44 -4.38
N ARG A 114 -39.20 -8.62 -4.87
CA ARG A 114 -39.67 -9.73 -4.05
C ARG A 114 -38.90 -11.00 -4.35
N VAL A 115 -38.68 -11.79 -3.32
CA VAL A 115 -38.23 -13.18 -3.42
C VAL A 115 -39.36 -14.07 -2.96
N SER A 116 -40.05 -14.66 -3.93
CA SER A 116 -41.19 -15.52 -3.73
C SER A 116 -40.77 -16.95 -3.40
N TYR A 117 -41.43 -17.53 -2.41
CA TYR A 117 -41.24 -18.92 -2.01
C TYR A 117 -42.57 -19.56 -1.60
N LEU A 118 -42.68 -20.88 -1.72
CA LEU A 118 -43.91 -21.60 -1.38
C LEU A 118 -43.98 -21.80 0.14
N GLU A 119 -44.97 -21.22 0.81
CA GLU A 119 -45.03 -21.21 2.27
C GLU A 119 -45.23 -22.60 2.88
N ASN A 120 -45.84 -23.51 2.10
CA ASN A 120 -46.13 -24.88 2.50
C ASN A 120 -44.99 -25.86 2.17
N ASP A 121 -43.93 -25.43 1.50
CA ASP A 121 -42.74 -26.24 1.20
C ASP A 121 -41.45 -25.45 1.43
N THR A 122 -41.05 -25.37 2.71
CA THR A 122 -39.84 -24.65 3.11
C THR A 122 -38.66 -25.57 3.45
N GLY A 123 -38.78 -26.87 3.19
CA GLY A 123 -37.81 -27.87 3.67
C GLY A 123 -36.39 -27.59 3.18
N ARG A 124 -36.23 -27.43 1.87
CA ARG A 124 -34.94 -27.16 1.20
C ARG A 124 -34.42 -25.73 1.41
N ILE A 125 -35.30 -24.77 1.69
CA ILE A 125 -34.94 -23.36 1.87
C ILE A 125 -34.87 -22.93 3.34
N LYS A 126 -34.95 -23.87 4.30
CA LYS A 126 -35.00 -23.56 5.74
C LYS A 126 -33.80 -22.71 6.20
N ASN A 127 -32.60 -23.05 5.76
CA ASN A 127 -31.37 -22.30 6.08
C ASN A 127 -31.37 -20.92 5.41
N TYR A 128 -31.86 -20.83 4.17
CA TYR A 128 -32.04 -19.59 3.43
C TYR A 128 -32.95 -18.60 4.18
N LEU A 129 -34.11 -19.07 4.67
CA LEU A 129 -35.04 -18.26 5.45
C LEU A 129 -34.47 -17.89 6.82
N LYS A 130 -33.82 -18.84 7.51
CA LYS A 130 -33.20 -18.60 8.83
C LYS A 130 -32.14 -17.50 8.79
N SER A 131 -31.29 -17.50 7.76
CA SER A 131 -30.24 -16.50 7.58
C SER A 131 -30.76 -15.11 7.15
N ARG A 132 -32.02 -15.01 6.73
CA ARG A 132 -32.66 -13.79 6.22
C ARG A 132 -33.86 -13.35 7.07
N LYS A 133 -33.85 -13.67 8.36
CA LYS A 133 -34.90 -13.25 9.29
C LYS A 133 -35.01 -11.72 9.29
N GLY A 134 -36.18 -11.20 8.91
CA GLY A 134 -36.44 -9.75 8.81
C GLY A 134 -36.22 -9.14 7.43
N ASP A 135 -35.80 -9.91 6.43
CA ASP A 135 -35.73 -9.45 5.03
C ASP A 135 -37.14 -9.19 4.49
N LYS A 136 -37.47 -7.91 4.29
CA LYS A 136 -38.78 -7.46 3.80
C LYS A 136 -39.05 -7.83 2.34
N THR A 137 -38.03 -8.28 1.60
CA THR A 137 -38.20 -8.74 0.21
C THR A 137 -38.81 -10.13 0.12
N LEU A 138 -38.77 -10.93 1.19
CA LEU A 138 -39.35 -12.28 1.19
C LEU A 138 -40.88 -12.22 1.05
N ARG A 139 -41.43 -13.00 0.12
CA ARG A 139 -42.87 -13.08 -0.17
C ARG A 139 -43.36 -14.54 -0.07
N PRO A 140 -44.02 -14.95 1.02
CA PRO A 140 -44.66 -16.26 1.09
C PRO A 140 -45.80 -16.34 0.07
N CYS A 141 -45.86 -17.43 -0.68
CA CYS A 141 -46.86 -17.73 -1.68
C CYS A 141 -47.63 -18.99 -1.28
N LYS A 142 -48.96 -18.98 -1.51
CA LYS A 142 -49.86 -20.09 -1.15
C LYS A 142 -49.99 -21.15 -2.24
N SER A 143 -49.74 -20.75 -3.49
CA SER A 143 -49.80 -21.62 -4.66
C SER A 143 -48.52 -21.53 -5.49
N TYR A 144 -48.31 -22.54 -6.33
CA TYR A 144 -47.18 -22.57 -7.27
C TYR A 144 -47.23 -21.43 -8.28
N SER A 145 -48.42 -21.15 -8.82
CA SER A 145 -48.65 -20.04 -9.76
C SER A 145 -48.23 -18.68 -9.21
N GLN A 146 -48.47 -18.43 -7.90
CA GLN A 146 -48.11 -17.18 -7.25
C GLN A 146 -46.61 -16.93 -7.21
N LEU A 147 -45.77 -17.96 -7.27
CA LEU A 147 -44.31 -17.79 -7.29
C LEU A 147 -43.84 -16.94 -8.47
N PHE A 148 -44.51 -17.07 -9.61
CA PHE A 148 -44.12 -16.50 -10.90
C PHE A 148 -44.92 -15.24 -11.26
N GLU A 149 -45.49 -14.55 -10.27
CA GLU A 149 -46.13 -13.24 -10.47
C GLU A 149 -45.07 -12.13 -10.57
N GLY A 150 -45.36 -11.12 -11.40
CA GLY A 150 -44.50 -9.94 -11.59
C GLY A 150 -43.43 -10.12 -12.67
N ASP A 151 -42.51 -9.16 -12.74
CA ASP A 151 -41.43 -9.14 -13.73
C ASP A 151 -40.25 -9.96 -13.21
N ILE A 152 -40.21 -11.23 -13.59
CA ILE A 152 -39.20 -12.20 -13.14
C ILE A 152 -37.84 -11.91 -13.77
N TYR A 153 -36.80 -11.97 -12.97
CA TYR A 153 -35.43 -11.71 -13.45
C TYR A 153 -34.38 -12.70 -12.95
N TYR A 154 -34.74 -13.59 -12.01
CA TYR A 154 -33.80 -14.56 -11.44
C TYR A 154 -34.52 -15.72 -10.76
N PHE A 155 -33.90 -16.90 -10.76
CA PHE A 155 -34.37 -18.06 -10.00
C PHE A 155 -33.23 -18.63 -9.14
N THR A 156 -33.58 -19.13 -7.96
CA THR A 156 -32.68 -19.96 -7.16
C THR A 156 -33.37 -21.24 -6.77
N ILE A 157 -32.73 -22.39 -7.00
CA ILE A 157 -33.18 -23.70 -6.54
C ILE A 157 -32.13 -24.22 -5.57
N ILE A 158 -32.54 -24.50 -4.33
CA ILE A 158 -31.66 -25.05 -3.30
C ILE A 158 -31.90 -26.55 -3.22
N ASN A 159 -30.82 -27.33 -3.27
CA ASN A 159 -30.82 -28.78 -3.35
C ASN A 159 -31.74 -29.28 -4.48
N PRO A 160 -31.42 -28.94 -5.74
CA PRO A 160 -32.20 -29.36 -6.90
C PRO A 160 -32.26 -30.88 -6.98
N ILE A 161 -33.45 -31.42 -7.24
CA ILE A 161 -33.74 -32.85 -7.46
C ILE A 161 -34.00 -33.16 -8.94
N ILE A 162 -34.21 -32.13 -9.75
CA ILE A 162 -34.30 -32.22 -11.20
C ILE A 162 -33.01 -32.80 -11.78
N SER A 163 -33.14 -33.73 -12.73
CA SER A 163 -31.97 -34.33 -13.38
C SER A 163 -31.13 -33.28 -14.11
N SER A 164 -29.82 -33.51 -14.20
CA SER A 164 -28.90 -32.64 -14.95
C SER A 164 -29.35 -32.44 -16.40
N ASP A 165 -29.81 -33.51 -17.06
CA ASP A 165 -30.23 -33.46 -18.47
C ASP A 165 -31.50 -32.61 -18.67
N THR A 166 -32.43 -32.66 -17.71
CA THR A 166 -33.61 -31.79 -17.75
C THR A 166 -33.23 -30.35 -17.44
N ARG A 167 -32.41 -30.12 -16.41
CA ARG A 167 -31.89 -28.79 -16.04
C ARG A 167 -31.20 -28.11 -17.23
N ASP A 168 -30.28 -28.80 -17.89
CA ASP A 168 -29.43 -28.24 -18.96
C ASP A 168 -30.25 -27.92 -20.22
N ARG A 169 -31.25 -28.75 -20.53
CA ARG A 169 -32.22 -28.47 -21.60
C ARG A 169 -33.18 -27.33 -21.26
N LEU A 170 -33.56 -27.20 -20.00
CA LEU A 170 -34.49 -26.16 -19.55
C LEU A 170 -33.82 -24.79 -19.51
N PHE A 171 -32.63 -24.71 -18.92
CA PHE A 171 -31.88 -23.48 -18.69
C PHE A 171 -30.74 -23.26 -19.69
N SER A 172 -30.97 -23.62 -20.95
CA SER A 172 -29.98 -23.44 -22.01
C SER A 172 -29.84 -21.98 -22.44
N ARG A 173 -28.64 -21.63 -22.94
CA ARG A 173 -28.36 -20.30 -23.53
C ARG A 173 -29.20 -20.01 -24.78
N GLU A 174 -29.64 -21.02 -25.50
CA GLU A 174 -30.58 -20.87 -26.63
C GLU A 174 -31.93 -20.36 -26.12
N LYS A 175 -32.44 -20.91 -25.02
CA LYS A 175 -33.69 -20.51 -24.36
C LYS A 175 -33.62 -19.20 -23.56
N GLY A 176 -32.49 -18.49 -23.59
CA GLY A 176 -32.35 -17.19 -22.91
C GLY A 176 -31.68 -17.25 -21.54
N PHE A 177 -31.32 -18.43 -21.05
CA PHE A 177 -30.81 -18.63 -19.70
C PHE A 177 -29.30 -18.83 -19.64
N ASP A 178 -28.73 -18.57 -18.48
CA ASP A 178 -27.47 -19.13 -18.04
C ASP A 178 -27.61 -19.50 -16.57
N TYR A 179 -26.75 -20.38 -16.06
CA TYR A 179 -26.84 -20.80 -14.67
C TYR A 179 -25.48 -21.13 -14.06
N ASN A 180 -25.40 -20.95 -12.74
CA ASN A 180 -24.29 -21.40 -11.91
C ASN A 180 -24.77 -22.43 -10.90
N GLN A 181 -23.91 -23.40 -10.60
CA GLN A 181 -24.17 -24.38 -9.55
C GLN A 181 -22.98 -24.51 -8.61
N TYR A 182 -23.20 -24.32 -7.31
CA TYR A 182 -22.16 -24.36 -6.29
C TYR A 182 -22.74 -24.65 -4.90
N TYR A 183 -21.91 -25.12 -3.98
CA TYR A 183 -22.31 -25.29 -2.57
C TYR A 183 -22.21 -23.96 -1.82
N ASP A 184 -23.20 -23.65 -0.98
CA ASP A 184 -23.20 -22.41 -0.20
C ASP A 184 -21.99 -22.33 0.74
N THR A 185 -21.45 -21.12 0.88
CA THR A 185 -20.25 -20.89 1.68
C THR A 185 -20.49 -21.10 3.18
N TYR A 186 -21.70 -20.81 3.68
CA TYR A 186 -22.03 -20.88 5.10
C TYR A 186 -22.75 -22.18 5.46
N PHE A 187 -23.63 -22.67 4.59
CA PHE A 187 -24.35 -23.92 4.72
C PHE A 187 -23.84 -24.90 3.65
N LYS A 188 -22.65 -25.48 3.86
CA LYS A 188 -21.93 -26.28 2.86
C LYS A 188 -22.66 -27.51 2.30
N GLU A 189 -23.75 -27.93 2.95
CA GLU A 189 -24.62 -29.01 2.48
C GLU A 189 -25.65 -28.52 1.45
N ASP A 190 -25.93 -27.21 1.39
CA ASP A 190 -26.90 -26.61 0.50
C ASP A 190 -26.26 -26.38 -0.87
N LEU A 191 -26.68 -27.15 -1.86
CA LEU A 191 -26.31 -27.00 -3.27
C LEU A 191 -27.22 -25.98 -3.93
N TRP A 192 -26.67 -24.86 -4.39
CA TRP A 192 -27.41 -23.78 -5.03
C TRP A 192 -27.32 -23.91 -6.54
N LEU A 193 -28.47 -23.84 -7.19
CA LEU A 193 -28.61 -23.62 -8.63
C LEU A 193 -29.20 -22.23 -8.85
N GLU A 194 -28.40 -21.34 -9.39
CA GLU A 194 -28.77 -19.96 -9.67
C GLU A 194 -28.97 -19.78 -11.17
N VAL A 195 -30.17 -19.39 -11.59
CA VAL A 195 -30.54 -19.22 -13.01
C VAL A 195 -30.84 -17.76 -13.29
N PHE A 196 -30.23 -17.23 -14.34
CA PHE A 196 -30.31 -15.84 -14.74
C PHE A 196 -30.30 -15.68 -16.26
N SER A 197 -30.53 -14.47 -16.72
CA SER A 197 -30.49 -14.15 -18.14
C SER A 197 -29.10 -14.39 -18.72
N LYS A 198 -29.03 -14.96 -19.92
CA LYS A 198 -27.75 -15.17 -20.64
C LYS A 198 -26.95 -13.90 -20.92
N LYS A 199 -27.58 -12.74 -20.76
CA LYS A 199 -26.96 -11.41 -20.88
C LYS A 199 -26.26 -10.96 -19.60
N ALA A 200 -26.65 -11.49 -18.44
CA ALA A 200 -26.06 -11.14 -17.17
C ALA A 200 -24.65 -11.75 -17.04
N SER A 201 -23.66 -10.88 -16.86
CA SER A 201 -22.30 -11.27 -16.50
C SER A 201 -21.60 -10.07 -15.87
N LYS A 202 -20.57 -10.34 -15.03
CA LYS A 202 -19.70 -9.27 -14.51
C LYS A 202 -19.07 -8.48 -15.68
N ALA A 203 -18.63 -9.16 -16.73
CA ALA A 203 -18.05 -8.56 -17.92
C ALA A 203 -18.98 -7.51 -18.57
N ASN A 204 -20.22 -7.89 -18.89
CA ASN A 204 -21.17 -6.97 -19.52
C ASN A 204 -21.53 -5.82 -18.59
N ALA A 205 -21.75 -6.09 -17.30
CA ALA A 205 -22.08 -5.05 -16.34
C ALA A 205 -20.93 -4.04 -16.12
N VAL A 206 -19.67 -4.48 -16.17
CA VAL A 206 -18.49 -3.60 -16.13
C VAL A 206 -18.44 -2.71 -17.36
N LEU A 207 -18.71 -3.23 -18.56
CA LEU A 207 -18.77 -2.44 -19.79
C LEU A 207 -19.91 -1.41 -19.77
N GLU A 208 -21.08 -1.79 -19.28
CA GLU A 208 -22.21 -0.87 -19.07
C GLU A 208 -21.83 0.24 -18.09
N LEU A 209 -21.17 -0.11 -16.99
CA LEU A 209 -20.74 0.86 -15.98
C LEU A 209 -19.65 1.81 -16.50
N LYS A 210 -18.66 1.30 -17.26
CA LYS A 210 -17.64 2.10 -17.95
C LYS A 210 -18.30 3.18 -18.80
N LYS A 211 -19.32 2.80 -19.58
CA LYS A 211 -20.10 3.71 -20.42
C LYS A 211 -20.91 4.71 -19.59
N MET A 212 -21.63 4.27 -18.56
CA MET A 212 -22.43 5.15 -17.69
C MET A 212 -21.58 6.21 -16.98
N LEU A 213 -20.37 5.85 -16.57
CA LEU A 213 -19.46 6.75 -15.84
C LEU A 213 -18.54 7.56 -16.76
N GLY A 214 -18.58 7.34 -18.08
CA GLY A 214 -17.70 7.98 -19.04
C GLY A 214 -16.21 7.71 -18.75
N ALA A 215 -15.88 6.48 -18.37
CA ALA A 215 -14.50 6.07 -18.11
C ALA A 215 -13.80 5.65 -19.39
N ASP A 216 -12.55 6.08 -19.57
CA ASP A 216 -11.70 5.77 -20.71
C ASP A 216 -11.09 4.36 -20.56
N GLU A 217 -10.74 4.00 -19.33
CA GLU A 217 -10.02 2.78 -18.97
C GLU A 217 -10.75 2.02 -17.85
N THR A 218 -10.61 0.70 -17.85
CA THR A 218 -11.06 -0.21 -16.79
C THR A 218 -9.90 -1.02 -16.25
N VAL A 219 -9.75 -0.96 -14.92
CA VAL A 219 -8.81 -1.79 -14.16
C VAL A 219 -9.61 -2.71 -13.25
N VAL A 220 -9.41 -4.02 -13.38
CA VAL A 220 -10.18 -5.02 -12.60
C VAL A 220 -9.31 -5.87 -11.69
N PHE A 221 -9.92 -6.30 -10.58
CA PHE A 221 -9.29 -7.16 -9.58
C PHE A 221 -10.17 -8.37 -9.29
N GLY A 222 -9.56 -9.54 -9.13
CA GLY A 222 -10.27 -10.80 -8.87
C GLY A 222 -9.38 -11.88 -8.26
N ASP A 223 -10.00 -12.98 -7.83
CA ASP A 223 -9.32 -14.12 -7.23
C ASP A 223 -9.70 -15.48 -7.84
N ASN A 224 -10.86 -15.60 -8.49
CA ASN A 224 -11.41 -16.89 -8.90
C ASN A 224 -11.87 -16.94 -10.36
N LEU A 225 -12.27 -18.13 -10.84
CA LEU A 225 -12.59 -18.39 -12.26
C LEU A 225 -13.79 -17.59 -12.77
N ASN A 226 -14.73 -17.21 -11.89
CA ASN A 226 -15.87 -16.35 -12.25
C ASN A 226 -15.44 -14.92 -12.64
N ASP A 227 -14.24 -14.49 -12.25
CA ASP A 227 -13.68 -13.19 -12.61
C ASP A 227 -12.99 -13.18 -13.98
N LEU A 228 -12.70 -14.35 -14.57
CA LEU A 228 -12.08 -14.46 -15.90
C LEU A 228 -12.86 -13.70 -16.97
N SER A 229 -14.19 -13.66 -16.84
CA SER A 229 -15.05 -12.93 -17.77
C SER A 229 -14.75 -11.43 -17.74
N MET A 230 -14.62 -10.81 -16.56
CA MET A 230 -14.30 -9.39 -16.45
C MET A 230 -12.84 -9.11 -16.82
N PHE A 231 -11.92 -10.03 -16.52
CA PHE A 231 -10.53 -9.94 -16.93
C PHE A 231 -10.44 -9.82 -18.45
N LYS A 232 -11.11 -10.68 -19.22
CA LYS A 232 -11.04 -10.68 -20.68
C LYS A 232 -11.41 -9.35 -21.35
N ILE A 233 -12.37 -8.61 -20.76
CA ILE A 233 -12.89 -7.37 -21.36
C ILE A 233 -12.21 -6.09 -20.85
N SER A 234 -11.35 -6.19 -19.83
CA SER A 234 -10.76 -5.03 -19.17
C SER A 234 -9.44 -4.62 -19.82
N ASP A 235 -9.14 -3.33 -19.74
CA ASP A 235 -7.90 -2.78 -20.27
C ASP A 235 -6.69 -3.27 -19.46
N ARG A 236 -6.84 -3.35 -18.13
CA ARG A 236 -5.86 -3.92 -17.20
C ARG A 236 -6.52 -4.81 -16.16
N ARG A 237 -5.86 -5.90 -15.79
CA ARG A 237 -6.42 -6.91 -14.89
C ARG A 237 -5.37 -7.48 -13.93
N TYR A 238 -5.70 -7.49 -12.64
CA TYR A 238 -4.76 -7.89 -11.60
C TYR A 238 -5.36 -8.97 -10.70
N ALA A 239 -4.69 -10.11 -10.62
CA ALA A 239 -5.05 -11.16 -9.68
C ALA A 239 -4.42 -10.87 -8.30
N VAL A 240 -5.16 -11.08 -7.22
CA VAL A 240 -4.57 -11.06 -5.86
C VAL A 240 -3.69 -12.29 -5.65
N SER A 241 -2.70 -12.22 -4.76
CA SER A 241 -1.74 -13.33 -4.59
C SER A 241 -2.37 -14.62 -4.06
N ASN A 242 -3.56 -14.57 -3.46
CA ASN A 242 -4.36 -15.73 -3.04
C ASN A 242 -5.28 -16.28 -4.15
N ALA A 243 -5.26 -15.70 -5.34
CA ALA A 243 -6.08 -16.14 -6.48
C ALA A 243 -5.70 -17.54 -6.99
N VAL A 244 -6.65 -18.21 -7.66
CA VAL A 244 -6.41 -19.45 -8.41
C VAL A 244 -5.37 -19.24 -9.51
N LYS A 245 -4.63 -20.29 -9.86
CA LYS A 245 -3.49 -20.21 -10.78
C LYS A 245 -3.92 -19.69 -12.15
N GLU A 246 -5.04 -20.17 -12.64
CA GLU A 246 -5.61 -19.86 -13.95
C GLU A 246 -5.94 -18.36 -14.07
N LEU A 247 -6.41 -17.71 -13.00
CA LEU A 247 -6.69 -16.28 -13.02
C LEU A 247 -5.40 -15.45 -12.99
N LYS A 248 -4.40 -15.89 -12.21
CA LYS A 248 -3.08 -15.24 -12.18
C LYS A 248 -2.40 -15.25 -13.55
N GLU A 249 -2.48 -16.38 -14.25
CA GLU A 249 -1.94 -16.53 -15.60
C GLU A 249 -2.69 -15.68 -16.64
N ALA A 250 -3.97 -15.39 -16.41
CA ALA A 250 -4.75 -14.49 -17.24
C ALA A 250 -4.56 -13.00 -16.89
N GLY A 251 -3.84 -12.67 -15.80
CA GLY A 251 -3.60 -11.32 -15.29
C GLY A 251 -2.45 -10.58 -15.99
N ASP A 252 -2.53 -9.24 -16.05
CA ASP A 252 -1.39 -8.38 -16.42
C ASP A 252 -0.36 -8.27 -15.28
N GLY A 253 -0.74 -8.70 -14.07
CA GLY A 253 0.14 -8.81 -12.93
C GLY A 253 -0.55 -9.46 -11.73
N VAL A 254 0.27 -9.81 -10.73
CA VAL A 254 -0.20 -10.32 -9.45
C VAL A 254 0.11 -9.28 -8.38
N ILE A 255 -0.92 -8.81 -7.67
CA ILE A 255 -0.76 -7.91 -6.52
C ILE A 255 -0.72 -8.71 -5.21
N GLY A 256 -0.49 -8.04 -4.07
CA GLY A 256 -0.50 -8.70 -2.76
C GLY A 256 -1.84 -9.40 -2.44
N SER A 257 -1.91 -10.07 -1.30
CA SER A 257 -3.13 -10.79 -0.90
C SER A 257 -4.25 -9.83 -0.47
N ASN A 258 -5.49 -10.33 -0.52
CA ASN A 258 -6.65 -9.68 0.08
C ASN A 258 -6.44 -9.34 1.58
N GLU A 259 -5.73 -10.20 2.33
CA GLU A 259 -5.38 -9.95 3.73
C GLU A 259 -4.52 -8.70 3.92
N ASN A 260 -3.75 -8.30 2.91
CA ASN A 260 -2.92 -7.10 2.97
C ASN A 260 -3.59 -5.86 2.36
N ILE A 261 -4.92 -5.88 2.18
CA ILE A 261 -5.72 -4.79 1.59
C ILE A 261 -5.14 -4.30 0.24
N SER A 262 -4.62 -5.23 -0.54
CA SER A 262 -3.75 -4.94 -1.69
C SER A 262 -4.48 -4.20 -2.82
N VAL A 263 -5.79 -4.41 -2.98
CA VAL A 263 -6.59 -3.70 -3.98
C VAL A 263 -6.66 -2.19 -3.67
N PRO A 264 -7.12 -1.74 -2.49
CA PRO A 264 -7.02 -0.34 -2.12
C PRO A 264 -5.60 0.22 -2.20
N VAL A 265 -4.58 -0.51 -1.74
CA VAL A 265 -3.18 -0.05 -1.78
C VAL A 265 -2.70 0.18 -3.20
N PHE A 266 -3.05 -0.71 -4.12
CA PHE A 266 -2.74 -0.56 -5.54
C PHE A 266 -3.37 0.72 -6.11
N VAL A 267 -4.68 0.93 -5.86
CA VAL A 267 -5.40 2.10 -6.36
C VAL A 267 -4.82 3.38 -5.77
N GLU A 268 -4.53 3.42 -4.46
CA GLU A 268 -3.91 4.59 -3.81
C GLU A 268 -2.54 4.89 -4.43
N LYS A 269 -1.69 3.88 -4.65
CA LYS A 269 -0.37 4.05 -5.26
C LYS A 269 -0.44 4.56 -6.70
N GLU A 270 -1.41 4.10 -7.48
CA GLU A 270 -1.56 4.50 -8.88
C GLU A 270 -2.16 5.91 -9.03
N THR A 271 -3.05 6.29 -8.11
CA THR A 271 -3.80 7.56 -8.18
C THR A 271 -3.19 8.67 -7.33
N THR A 272 -2.19 8.37 -6.50
CA THR A 272 -1.44 9.38 -5.78
C THR A 272 -0.57 10.15 -6.76
N GLU A 273 -0.74 11.47 -6.81
CA GLU A 273 0.22 12.36 -7.48
C GLU A 273 1.60 12.05 -6.92
N LYS A 274 2.50 11.55 -7.78
CA LYS A 274 3.90 11.43 -7.40
C LYS A 274 4.41 12.85 -7.19
N LEU A 275 4.65 13.23 -5.93
CA LEU A 275 5.44 14.40 -5.64
C LEU A 275 6.81 14.17 -6.29
N PHE A 276 7.11 14.96 -7.32
CA PHE A 276 8.34 14.80 -8.09
C PHE A 276 9.49 15.36 -7.26
N TYR A 277 10.26 14.46 -6.65
CA TYR A 277 11.56 14.82 -6.13
C TYR A 277 12.45 15.28 -7.30
N THR A 278 12.95 16.50 -7.23
CA THR A 278 13.93 17.02 -8.19
C THR A 278 15.33 16.78 -7.63
N PRO A 279 16.14 15.89 -8.24
CA PRO A 279 17.50 15.65 -7.80
C PRO A 279 18.36 16.91 -7.90
N HIS A 280 19.40 17.00 -7.07
CA HIS A 280 20.32 18.11 -7.09
C HIS A 280 21.30 17.98 -8.27
N ASP A 281 21.71 19.12 -8.84
CA ASP A 281 22.71 19.15 -9.92
C ASP A 281 24.07 18.59 -9.48
N THR A 282 24.38 18.75 -8.19
CA THR A 282 25.66 18.36 -7.59
C THR A 282 25.45 17.58 -6.30
N VAL A 283 26.23 16.51 -6.12
CA VAL A 283 26.20 15.66 -4.91
C VAL A 283 26.45 16.44 -3.62
N THR A 284 27.32 17.46 -3.66
CA THR A 284 27.61 18.32 -2.49
C THR A 284 26.99 19.69 -2.68
N VAL A 285 26.06 20.06 -1.81
CA VAL A 285 25.32 21.32 -1.81
C VAL A 285 25.82 22.23 -0.69
N GLN A 286 25.90 23.55 -0.97
CA GLN A 286 26.23 24.54 0.05
C GLN A 286 25.00 24.86 0.91
N PRO A 287 25.10 24.72 2.25
CA PRO A 287 23.97 24.88 3.14
C PRO A 287 23.65 26.35 3.39
N ASP A 288 22.38 26.65 3.71
CA ASP A 288 22.01 27.97 4.26
C ASP A 288 22.45 28.05 5.73
N ARG A 289 23.62 28.66 5.94
CA ARG A 289 24.21 28.82 7.27
C ARG A 289 23.39 29.74 8.19
N SER A 290 22.68 30.72 7.64
CA SER A 290 21.85 31.62 8.44
C SER A 290 20.65 30.85 9.00
N ARG A 291 19.92 30.18 8.10
CA ARG A 291 18.78 29.32 8.44
C ARG A 291 19.17 28.23 9.43
N PHE A 292 20.33 27.61 9.24
CA PHE A 292 20.85 26.62 10.17
C PHE A 292 21.06 27.19 11.58
N ASN A 293 21.69 28.36 11.69
CA ASN A 293 21.92 29.00 12.99
C ASN A 293 20.60 29.33 13.70
N ASP A 294 19.60 29.80 12.97
CA ASP A 294 18.27 30.08 13.53
C ASP A 294 17.58 28.80 14.02
N ALA A 295 17.68 27.72 13.25
CA ALA A 295 17.16 26.40 13.59
C ALA A 295 17.82 25.83 14.86
N VAL A 296 19.15 25.99 15.01
CA VAL A 296 19.90 25.61 16.21
C VAL A 296 19.46 26.43 17.43
N ASN A 297 19.34 27.76 17.28
CA ASN A 297 18.88 28.64 18.35
C ASN A 297 17.47 28.26 18.84
N LYS A 298 16.55 27.97 17.91
CA LYS A 298 15.20 27.49 18.21
C LYS A 298 15.20 26.17 18.96
N ALA A 299 16.07 25.23 18.58
CA ALA A 299 16.22 23.94 19.27
C ALA A 299 16.76 24.11 20.70
N LEU A 300 17.78 24.95 20.90
CA LEU A 300 18.37 25.24 22.22
C LEU A 300 17.41 25.97 23.16
N ALA A 301 16.56 26.86 22.64
CA ALA A 301 15.55 27.55 23.44
C ALA A 301 14.52 26.58 24.06
N ARG A 302 14.08 25.56 23.30
CA ARG A 302 13.18 24.51 23.79
C ARG A 302 13.83 23.65 24.89
N GLU A 303 15.12 23.33 24.77
CA GLU A 303 15.85 22.54 25.78
C GLU A 303 15.94 23.28 27.13
N ARG A 304 16.17 24.60 27.09
CA ARG A 304 16.23 25.46 28.30
C ARG A 304 14.90 25.58 29.05
N ALA A 305 13.76 25.36 28.37
CA ALA A 305 12.42 25.41 28.96
C ALA A 305 12.04 24.14 29.77
N GLY A 306 12.97 23.21 30.01
CA GLY A 306 12.78 22.10 30.95
C GLY A 306 12.17 20.83 30.35
N ILE A 307 11.99 20.75 29.03
CA ILE A 307 11.46 19.56 28.35
C ILE A 307 12.62 18.69 27.83
N GLY A 308 13.26 17.97 28.75
CA GLY A 308 14.06 16.77 28.46
C GLY A 308 15.58 16.97 28.30
N THR A 309 16.34 16.17 29.04
CA THR A 309 17.76 15.90 28.79
C THR A 309 17.88 14.77 27.76
N LEU A 310 18.69 14.97 26.69
CA LEU A 310 19.40 13.96 25.89
C LEU A 310 20.00 14.62 24.63
N ASN A 311 21.33 14.66 24.50
CA ASN A 311 22.10 15.35 23.46
C ASN A 311 21.69 15.07 22.00
N GLU A 312 21.20 13.87 21.72
CA GLU A 312 20.76 13.43 20.39
C GLU A 312 19.49 14.18 19.96
N LYS A 313 18.65 14.59 20.92
CA LYS A 313 17.43 15.36 20.68
C LYS A 313 17.73 16.76 20.15
N THR A 314 18.80 17.41 20.61
CA THR A 314 19.14 18.78 20.19
C THR A 314 19.57 18.84 18.73
N ILE A 315 20.42 17.89 18.28
CA ILE A 315 20.84 17.81 16.87
C ILE A 315 19.65 17.47 15.98
N HIS A 316 18.86 16.45 16.36
CA HIS A 316 17.66 16.05 15.61
C HIS A 316 16.65 17.20 15.50
N ALA A 317 16.37 17.91 16.61
CA ALA A 317 15.46 19.05 16.61
C ALA A 317 15.98 20.23 15.77
N ALA A 318 17.30 20.50 15.80
CA ALA A 318 17.90 21.54 14.97
C ALA A 318 17.74 21.21 13.48
N LEU A 319 18.01 19.97 13.07
CA LEU A 319 17.80 19.56 11.67
C LEU A 319 16.33 19.56 11.27
N LYS A 320 15.41 19.13 12.15
CA LYS A 320 13.97 19.25 11.88
C LYS A 320 13.57 20.70 11.60
N ASN A 321 14.00 21.63 12.46
CA ASN A 321 13.74 23.05 12.24
C ASN A 321 14.41 23.61 10.98
N TYR A 322 15.58 23.09 10.60
CA TYR A 322 16.33 23.55 9.43
C TYR A 322 15.67 23.18 8.11
N PHE A 323 15.04 21.99 8.04
CA PHE A 323 14.40 21.47 6.82
C PHE A 323 12.88 21.77 6.74
N SER A 324 12.23 22.25 7.79
CA SER A 324 10.76 22.35 7.85
C SER A 324 10.18 23.71 7.40
N GLU A 325 10.78 24.40 6.43
CA GLU A 325 10.63 25.86 6.17
C GLU A 325 9.27 26.51 6.50
N ASP A 326 8.12 25.90 6.19
CA ASP A 326 6.79 26.28 6.72
C ASP A 326 5.80 25.09 6.79
N PHE A 327 6.32 23.86 6.87
CA PHE A 327 5.52 22.65 6.66
C PHE A 327 5.09 21.93 7.95
N ASP A 328 3.99 21.16 7.85
CA ASP A 328 3.46 20.35 8.95
C ASP A 328 4.54 19.41 9.51
N GLN A 329 4.76 19.55 10.82
CA GLN A 329 5.59 18.62 11.59
C GLN A 329 4.71 17.48 12.07
N GLU A 330 5.21 16.24 12.00
CA GLU A 330 4.54 15.05 12.57
C GLU A 330 3.24 14.60 11.87
N ALA A 331 3.27 14.48 10.54
CA ALA A 331 2.16 13.89 9.79
C ALA A 331 2.09 12.36 9.98
N LYS A 332 0.89 11.81 10.17
CA LYS A 332 0.68 10.36 10.30
C LYS A 332 0.62 9.69 8.94
N ILE A 333 1.50 8.73 8.69
CA ILE A 333 1.59 7.95 7.45
C ILE A 333 1.53 6.47 7.80
N GLY A 334 0.35 5.87 7.52
CA GLY A 334 0.03 4.52 8.00
C GLY A 334 0.08 4.42 9.53
N GLY A 335 0.99 3.59 10.04
CA GLY A 335 1.22 3.40 11.47
C GLY A 335 2.34 4.25 12.07
N PHE A 336 3.01 5.08 11.26
CA PHE A 336 4.18 5.86 11.67
C PHE A 336 3.92 7.37 11.54
N TYR A 337 4.75 8.16 12.23
CA TYR A 337 4.75 9.62 12.09
C TYR A 337 5.98 10.04 11.31
N ALA A 338 5.78 10.87 10.27
CA ALA A 338 6.84 11.51 9.51
C ALA A 338 7.45 12.68 10.29
N ASP A 339 8.76 12.84 10.27
CA ASP A 339 9.40 13.97 10.94
C ASP A 339 9.01 15.31 10.31
N ILE A 340 9.07 15.38 8.99
CA ILE A 340 8.70 16.54 8.17
C ILE A 340 8.02 16.01 6.90
N VAL A 341 6.92 16.66 6.50
CA VAL A 341 6.33 16.48 5.17
C VAL A 341 6.55 17.75 4.39
N THR A 342 7.04 17.64 3.16
CA THR A 342 7.30 18.77 2.26
C THR A 342 6.63 18.52 0.93
N GLU A 343 6.65 19.53 0.05
CA GLU A 343 6.28 19.35 -1.36
C GLU A 343 7.14 18.32 -2.10
N ASN A 344 8.36 18.04 -1.62
CA ASN A 344 9.28 17.05 -2.18
C ASN A 344 9.21 15.67 -1.48
N GLY A 345 8.15 15.44 -0.69
CA GLY A 345 7.93 14.20 0.04
C GLY A 345 8.31 14.27 1.52
N ILE A 346 8.65 13.12 2.10
CA ILE A 346 8.95 12.99 3.53
C ILE A 346 10.44 13.21 3.77
N ILE A 347 10.77 13.87 4.89
CA ILE A 347 12.14 13.92 5.42
C ILE A 347 12.16 13.24 6.79
N GLU A 348 13.13 12.34 6.98
CA GLU A 348 13.35 11.59 8.22
C GLU A 348 14.74 11.82 8.80
N VAL A 349 14.84 12.38 10.00
CA VAL A 349 16.12 12.71 10.62
C VAL A 349 16.56 11.57 11.53
N GLN A 350 17.57 10.80 11.12
CA GLN A 350 18.06 9.66 11.89
C GLN A 350 19.55 9.80 12.23
N THR A 351 19.82 9.91 13.52
CA THR A 351 21.16 10.17 14.10
C THR A 351 22.07 8.94 14.19
N ALA A 352 21.53 7.74 14.34
CA ALA A 352 22.28 6.48 14.42
C ALA A 352 21.36 5.25 14.30
N ASN A 353 21.93 4.07 14.09
CA ASN A 353 21.20 2.79 14.07
C ASN A 353 20.02 2.78 13.10
N TRP A 354 20.35 2.95 11.83
CA TRP A 354 19.39 3.03 10.72
C TRP A 354 18.56 1.75 10.54
N GLY A 355 18.95 0.62 11.16
CA GLY A 355 18.10 -0.59 11.19
C GLY A 355 16.74 -0.35 11.86
N LYS A 356 16.60 0.68 12.71
CA LYS A 356 15.32 1.11 13.27
C LYS A 356 14.35 1.70 12.23
N LEU A 357 14.88 2.17 11.10
CA LEU A 357 14.08 2.75 10.02
C LEU A 357 13.43 1.71 9.12
N ASN A 358 13.86 0.44 9.13
CA ASN A 358 13.40 -0.58 8.17
C ASN A 358 11.87 -0.66 8.04
N LYS A 359 11.14 -0.76 9.16
CA LYS A 359 9.67 -0.81 9.14
C LYS A 359 9.01 0.48 8.67
N LYS A 360 9.67 1.62 8.91
CA LYS A 360 9.17 2.95 8.56
C LYS A 360 9.39 3.19 7.06
N LEU A 361 10.58 2.87 6.54
CA LEU A 361 10.91 2.94 5.12
C LEU A 361 10.05 2.02 4.26
N GLU A 362 9.75 0.80 4.73
CA GLU A 362 8.83 -0.13 4.04
C GLU A 362 7.46 0.51 3.76
N VAL A 363 6.94 1.31 4.70
CA VAL A 363 5.65 2.01 4.53
C VAL A 363 5.81 3.32 3.76
N MET A 364 6.83 4.11 4.06
CA MET A 364 6.98 5.47 3.51
C MET A 364 7.35 5.46 2.03
N LEU A 365 8.28 4.60 1.62
CA LEU A 365 8.74 4.51 0.24
C LEU A 365 7.67 4.01 -0.74
N ASP A 366 6.64 3.33 -0.22
CA ASP A 366 5.47 2.91 -0.99
C ASP A 366 4.48 4.05 -1.27
N VAL A 367 4.51 5.10 -0.45
CA VAL A 367 3.55 6.21 -0.50
C VAL A 367 4.13 7.43 -1.18
N CYS A 368 5.39 7.80 -0.91
CA CYS A 368 6.04 8.95 -1.54
C CYS A 368 7.58 8.89 -1.47
N HIS A 369 8.23 9.87 -2.10
CA HIS A 369 9.67 10.07 -1.95
C HIS A 369 10.03 10.33 -0.48
N THR A 370 11.11 9.72 -0.01
CA THR A 370 11.59 9.83 1.37
C THR A 370 13.08 10.16 1.37
N THR A 371 13.44 11.28 1.99
CA THR A 371 14.83 11.67 2.24
C THR A 371 15.21 11.32 3.68
N VAL A 372 16.20 10.45 3.87
CA VAL A 372 16.76 10.18 5.19
C VAL A 372 17.95 11.09 5.44
N VAL A 373 17.83 11.97 6.44
CA VAL A 373 18.84 12.94 6.85
C VAL A 373 19.72 12.36 7.94
N TYR A 374 21.02 12.28 7.67
CA TYR A 374 22.06 11.85 8.59
C TYR A 374 22.90 13.03 9.10
N PRO A 375 22.90 13.34 10.41
CA PRO A 375 23.83 14.30 11.00
C PRO A 375 25.23 13.68 11.13
N PHE A 376 26.14 14.00 10.20
CA PHE A 376 27.53 13.55 10.25
C PHE A 376 28.41 14.50 11.06
N GLU A 377 28.91 14.04 12.20
CA GLU A 377 29.87 14.80 13.01
C GLU A 377 31.25 14.82 12.32
N GLN A 378 31.54 15.86 11.54
CA GLN A 378 32.77 15.99 10.78
C GLN A 378 33.94 16.40 11.69
N ARG A 379 33.74 17.44 12.50
CA ARG A 379 34.72 17.92 13.48
C ARG A 379 34.06 18.16 14.82
N THR A 380 34.83 17.96 15.89
CA THR A 380 34.37 18.27 17.24
C THR A 380 35.38 19.14 17.98
N LYS A 381 34.89 20.00 18.86
CA LYS A 381 35.71 20.66 19.89
C LYS A 381 35.03 20.51 21.24
N THR A 382 35.84 20.48 22.30
CA THR A 382 35.36 20.42 23.68
C THR A 382 35.47 21.79 24.32
N VAL A 383 34.40 22.22 24.98
CA VAL A 383 34.32 23.42 25.81
C VAL A 383 34.03 22.99 27.24
N SER A 384 34.96 23.28 28.16
CA SER A 384 34.76 23.06 29.59
C SER A 384 34.16 24.32 30.20
N VAL A 385 33.04 24.16 30.90
CA VAL A 385 32.30 25.26 31.53
C VAL A 385 32.21 25.01 33.02
N SER A 386 32.31 26.07 33.82
CA SER A 386 32.05 26.00 35.26
C SER A 386 30.60 25.60 35.53
N ASP A 387 30.40 24.64 36.43
CA ASP A 387 29.06 24.23 36.83
C ASP A 387 28.34 25.21 37.78
N THR A 388 29.06 26.20 38.31
CA THR A 388 28.55 27.24 39.22
C THR A 388 28.40 28.59 38.53
N SER A 389 29.46 29.10 37.89
CA SER A 389 29.46 30.43 37.26
C SER A 389 28.97 30.42 35.81
N GLY A 390 28.98 29.26 35.14
CA GLY A 390 28.70 29.16 33.71
C GLY A 390 29.81 29.73 32.82
N GLU A 391 30.94 30.16 33.40
CA GLU A 391 32.07 30.70 32.65
C GLU A 391 32.84 29.59 31.92
N VAL A 392 33.39 29.95 30.76
CA VAL A 392 34.23 29.04 29.97
C VAL A 392 35.60 28.92 30.61
N LEU A 393 35.90 27.74 31.15
CA LEU A 393 37.18 27.43 31.80
C LEU A 393 38.26 27.05 30.79
N ARG A 394 37.90 26.28 29.75
CA ARG A 394 38.85 25.81 28.73
C ARG A 394 38.14 25.55 27.42
N LYS A 395 38.77 25.95 26.31
CA LYS A 395 38.33 25.61 24.95
C LYS A 395 39.44 24.86 24.22
N SER A 396 39.08 23.78 23.53
CA SER A 396 39.99 23.11 22.60
C SER A 396 39.72 23.56 21.17
N GLY A 397 40.70 23.38 20.28
CA GLY A 397 40.51 23.54 18.83
C GLY A 397 39.67 22.39 18.24
N PHE A 398 39.09 22.63 17.07
CA PHE A 398 38.38 21.58 16.32
C PHE A 398 39.34 20.47 15.87
N ARG A 399 38.87 19.23 15.98
CA ARG A 399 39.58 18.02 15.53
C ARG A 399 38.63 17.19 14.67
N LYS A 400 39.16 16.52 13.64
CA LYS A 400 38.41 15.53 12.86
C LYS A 400 37.79 14.50 13.80
N ALA A 401 36.49 14.29 13.68
CA ALA A 401 35.74 13.39 14.56
C ALA A 401 35.56 12.02 13.90
N ASN A 402 35.00 11.98 12.70
CA ASN A 402 34.72 10.74 11.96
C ASN A 402 35.22 10.82 10.51
N SER A 403 35.25 9.67 9.84
CA SER A 403 35.45 9.52 8.40
C SER A 403 34.12 9.27 7.72
N LEU A 404 33.91 9.77 6.49
CA LEU A 404 32.70 9.45 5.73
C LEU A 404 32.58 7.94 5.46
N THR A 405 33.71 7.23 5.40
CA THR A 405 33.75 5.77 5.28
C THR A 405 33.06 5.06 6.43
N ASP A 406 33.01 5.67 7.62
CA ASP A 406 32.33 5.11 8.79
C ASP A 406 30.80 4.97 8.54
N PHE A 407 30.24 5.74 7.60
CA PHE A 407 28.82 5.75 7.27
C PHE A 407 28.34 4.49 6.52
N PHE A 408 29.24 3.75 5.86
CA PHE A 408 28.87 2.51 5.18
C PHE A 408 28.19 1.50 6.12
N LEU A 409 28.50 1.51 7.42
CA LEU A 409 27.84 0.66 8.40
C LEU A 409 26.36 1.01 8.60
N GLU A 410 25.98 2.29 8.55
CA GLU A 410 24.56 2.68 8.62
C GLU A 410 23.83 2.32 7.32
N LEU A 411 24.47 2.52 6.16
CA LEU A 411 23.94 2.10 4.86
C LEU A 411 23.67 0.60 4.81
N TYR A 412 24.59 -0.22 5.34
CA TYR A 412 24.43 -1.67 5.41
C TYR A 412 23.17 -2.11 6.15
N ARG A 413 22.75 -1.36 7.18
CA ARG A 413 21.56 -1.70 7.99
C ARG A 413 20.24 -1.51 7.24
N ILE A 414 20.24 -0.74 6.16
CA ILE A 414 19.10 -0.47 5.28
C ILE A 414 19.37 -0.91 3.83
N LYS A 415 20.36 -1.80 3.62
CA LYS A 415 20.87 -2.19 2.30
C LYS A 415 19.75 -2.51 1.29
N SER A 416 18.71 -3.23 1.72
CA SER A 416 17.58 -3.64 0.88
C SER A 416 16.77 -2.48 0.27
N PHE A 417 16.92 -1.26 0.78
CA PHE A 417 16.20 -0.07 0.31
C PHE A 417 17.06 0.82 -0.60
N LEU A 418 18.37 0.63 -0.67
CA LEU A 418 19.28 1.57 -1.35
C LEU A 418 19.09 1.65 -2.87
N THR A 419 18.42 0.67 -3.48
CA THR A 419 18.05 0.66 -4.90
C THR A 419 16.64 1.17 -5.16
N ASN A 420 15.91 1.60 -4.12
CA ASN A 420 14.58 2.15 -4.27
C ASN A 420 14.66 3.57 -4.85
N PRO A 421 14.00 3.86 -5.99
CA PRO A 421 14.07 5.18 -6.63
C PRO A 421 13.43 6.30 -5.80
N ASN A 422 12.61 5.97 -4.80
CA ASN A 422 11.98 6.92 -3.90
C ASN A 422 12.80 7.23 -2.64
N LEU A 423 14.05 6.72 -2.54
CA LEU A 423 14.91 6.95 -1.39
C LEU A 423 16.07 7.88 -1.76
N THR A 424 16.17 9.01 -1.06
CA THR A 424 17.39 9.84 -1.04
C THR A 424 18.04 9.76 0.33
N ILE A 425 19.37 9.79 0.38
CA ILE A 425 20.12 9.96 1.62
C ILE A 425 20.80 11.33 1.60
N CYS A 426 20.51 12.16 2.60
CA CYS A 426 21.15 13.45 2.79
C CYS A 426 22.08 13.39 4.01
N ILE A 427 23.39 13.57 3.81
CA ILE A 427 24.38 13.63 4.89
C ILE A 427 24.71 15.09 5.17
N VAL A 428 24.35 15.56 6.35
CA VAL A 428 24.63 16.94 6.79
C VAL A 428 25.92 16.94 7.59
N GLN A 429 26.98 17.56 7.05
CA GLN A 429 28.28 17.65 7.70
C GLN A 429 28.28 18.76 8.75
N LEU A 430 28.45 18.38 10.02
CA LEU A 430 28.33 19.28 11.17
C LEU A 430 29.66 19.43 11.93
N ASP A 431 29.93 20.65 12.37
CA ASP A 431 30.89 20.92 13.44
C ASP A 431 30.17 20.90 14.79
N ILE A 432 30.62 20.05 15.71
CA ILE A 432 29.97 19.83 17.01
C ILE A 432 30.78 20.42 18.18
N GLU A 433 30.09 21.16 19.03
CA GLU A 433 30.58 21.58 20.34
C GLU A 433 30.16 20.59 21.43
N LYS A 434 31.15 20.03 22.13
CA LYS A 434 30.97 19.14 23.28
C LYS A 434 31.16 19.94 24.56
N VAL A 435 30.06 20.38 25.17
CA VAL A 435 30.07 21.17 26.41
C VAL A 435 30.18 20.22 27.61
N SER A 436 31.24 20.37 28.40
CA SER A 436 31.50 19.56 29.60
C SER A 436 31.47 20.45 30.85
N TYR A 437 30.68 20.08 31.86
CA TYR A 437 30.60 20.84 33.11
C TYR A 437 31.66 20.36 34.12
N VAL A 438 32.43 21.30 34.67
CA VAL A 438 33.51 21.05 35.63
C VAL A 438 33.17 21.74 36.95
N SER A 439 33.29 21.00 38.05
CA SER A 439 33.04 21.52 39.38
C SER A 439 34.20 22.42 39.83
N GLU A 440 33.91 23.69 40.12
CA GLU A 440 34.90 24.62 40.66
C GLU A 440 35.46 24.13 42.01
N LYS A 441 34.62 23.47 42.83
CA LYS A 441 35.03 22.97 44.16
C LYS A 441 36.03 21.83 44.13
N THR A 442 35.99 20.98 43.09
CA THR A 442 36.78 19.73 43.07
C THR A 442 37.72 19.63 41.87
N GLY A 443 37.60 20.53 40.88
CA GLY A 443 38.27 20.44 39.59
C GLY A 443 37.86 19.23 38.75
N LYS A 444 36.93 18.40 39.25
CA LYS A 444 36.48 17.17 38.59
C LYS A 444 35.27 17.44 37.71
N ARG A 445 35.22 16.73 36.58
CA ARG A 445 34.05 16.74 35.69
C ARG A 445 32.84 16.15 36.40
N ARG A 446 31.68 16.78 36.21
CA ARG A 446 30.42 16.30 36.76
C ARG A 446 29.91 15.12 35.92
N GLY A 447 30.09 13.90 36.43
CA GLY A 447 29.68 12.66 35.76
C GLY A 447 30.65 12.23 34.66
N LYS A 448 31.11 10.97 34.73
CA LYS A 448 32.03 10.40 33.73
C LYS A 448 31.32 10.34 32.37
N GLY A 449 31.80 11.10 31.37
CA GLY A 449 31.28 11.05 30.00
C GLY A 449 30.00 11.86 29.71
N LYS A 450 29.50 12.67 30.65
CA LYS A 450 28.35 13.56 30.41
C LYS A 450 28.82 14.89 29.82
N TYR A 451 28.81 14.99 28.50
CA TYR A 451 28.93 16.25 27.77
C TYR A 451 27.66 16.50 26.98
N THR A 452 27.26 17.75 26.77
CA THR A 452 26.19 18.11 25.84
C THR A 452 26.76 18.29 24.44
N LYS A 453 26.10 17.76 23.41
CA LYS A 453 26.50 17.98 22.00
C LYS A 453 25.60 19.05 21.41
N THR A 454 26.20 20.12 20.90
CA THR A 454 25.50 21.20 20.21
C THR A 454 26.09 21.36 18.81
N PRO A 455 25.27 21.34 17.75
CA PRO A 455 25.74 21.67 16.42
C PRO A 455 26.10 23.16 16.37
N SER A 456 27.32 23.47 15.95
CA SER A 456 27.88 24.83 15.95
C SER A 456 28.07 25.43 14.55
N ALA A 457 28.15 24.58 13.52
CA ALA A 457 28.10 24.99 12.13
C ALA A 457 27.66 23.81 11.25
N VAL A 458 27.06 24.14 10.10
CA VAL A 458 26.84 23.24 8.98
C VAL A 458 27.84 23.57 7.88
N ASN A 459 28.59 22.57 7.42
CA ASN A 459 29.67 22.74 6.46
C ASN A 459 29.19 22.46 5.03
N ASN A 460 28.56 21.30 4.82
CA ASN A 460 28.02 20.84 3.54
C ASN A 460 26.80 19.94 3.75
N GLU A 461 25.99 19.81 2.71
CA GLU A 461 24.96 18.77 2.56
C GLU A 461 25.37 17.86 1.40
N ILE A 462 25.34 16.54 1.62
CA ILE A 462 25.72 15.55 0.61
C ILE A 462 24.50 14.71 0.29
N TYR A 463 24.00 14.80 -0.94
CA TYR A 463 22.82 14.07 -1.42
C TYR A 463 23.26 12.84 -2.22
N LEU A 464 22.89 11.65 -1.75
CA LEU A 464 23.06 10.38 -2.46
C LEU A 464 21.73 10.02 -3.11
N GLU A 465 21.61 10.31 -4.39
CA GLU A 465 20.36 10.23 -5.17
C GLU A 465 20.44 9.16 -6.27
N LYS A 466 21.65 8.90 -6.77
CA LYS A 466 21.96 7.82 -7.72
C LYS A 466 23.15 6.99 -7.24
N PRO A 467 23.31 5.75 -7.73
CA PRO A 467 24.36 4.84 -7.25
C PRO A 467 25.76 5.46 -7.22
N GLN A 468 26.17 6.21 -8.25
CA GLN A 468 27.50 6.81 -8.35
C GLN A 468 27.80 7.82 -7.24
N ASP A 469 26.79 8.46 -6.65
CA ASP A 469 26.98 9.48 -5.62
C ASP A 469 27.63 8.89 -4.37
N TYR A 470 27.41 7.59 -4.11
CA TYR A 470 28.00 6.88 -2.97
C TYR A 470 29.53 6.82 -3.00
N LEU A 471 30.16 7.10 -4.15
CA LEU A 471 31.62 7.24 -4.25
C LEU A 471 32.16 8.43 -3.45
N VAL A 472 31.35 9.46 -3.18
CA VAL A 472 31.74 10.61 -2.35
C VAL A 472 32.12 10.22 -0.91
N LEU A 473 31.69 9.04 -0.46
CA LEU A 473 32.01 8.51 0.86
C LEU A 473 33.45 7.98 0.97
N LEU A 474 34.08 7.69 -0.18
CA LEU A 474 35.46 7.27 -0.27
C LEU A 474 36.40 8.49 -0.33
N PRO A 475 37.70 8.32 -0.02
CA PRO A 475 38.68 9.39 -0.14
C PRO A 475 38.67 10.03 -1.53
N GLU A 476 38.79 11.35 -1.60
CA GLU A 476 38.89 12.08 -2.86
C GLU A 476 40.02 11.51 -3.74
N GLY A 477 39.74 11.38 -5.03
CA GLY A 477 40.66 10.78 -6.00
C GLY A 477 40.83 9.26 -5.84
N ILE A 478 39.82 8.54 -5.32
CA ILE A 478 39.93 7.09 -5.06
C ILE A 478 40.19 6.29 -6.33
N LYS A 479 39.62 6.71 -7.46
CA LYS A 479 39.76 6.01 -8.76
C LYS A 479 41.17 6.13 -9.32
N GLU A 480 41.85 7.24 -9.03
CA GLU A 480 43.21 7.54 -9.45
C GLU A 480 44.25 6.89 -8.52
N LYS A 481 43.89 6.68 -7.25
CA LYS A 481 44.75 6.03 -6.23
C LYS A 481 44.75 4.51 -6.32
N LEU A 482 43.74 3.91 -6.96
CA LEU A 482 43.65 2.47 -7.16
C LEU A 482 43.99 2.12 -8.62
N PRO A 483 44.61 0.94 -8.87
CA PRO A 483 44.68 0.43 -10.23
C PRO A 483 43.27 0.21 -10.80
N LYS A 484 43.13 0.24 -12.13
CA LYS A 484 41.84 0.00 -12.83
C LYS A 484 41.12 -1.26 -12.33
N GLU A 485 41.90 -2.27 -11.98
CA GLU A 485 41.46 -3.49 -11.34
C GLU A 485 42.20 -3.66 -10.02
N PHE A 486 41.48 -3.80 -8.91
CA PHE A 486 42.08 -3.84 -7.59
C PHE A 486 41.47 -4.93 -6.72
N THR A 487 42.20 -5.33 -5.70
CA THR A 487 41.81 -6.28 -4.67
C THR A 487 41.26 -5.54 -3.46
N LEU A 488 40.47 -6.22 -2.64
CA LEU A 488 40.00 -5.65 -1.38
C LEU A 488 41.17 -5.17 -0.51
N LYS A 489 42.30 -5.88 -0.51
CA LYS A 489 43.51 -5.50 0.24
C LYS A 489 44.10 -4.16 -0.21
N GLU A 490 44.07 -3.86 -1.51
CA GLU A 490 44.52 -2.57 -2.04
C GLU A 490 43.58 -1.43 -1.60
N LEU A 491 42.26 -1.66 -1.56
CA LEU A 491 41.30 -0.70 -0.99
C LEU A 491 41.53 -0.47 0.52
N GLN A 492 41.86 -1.53 1.28
CA GLN A 492 42.18 -1.47 2.71
C GLN A 492 43.46 -0.66 3.03
N LEU A 493 44.30 -0.36 2.03
CA LEU A 493 45.43 0.55 2.23
C LEU A 493 45.01 2.03 2.25
N LEU A 494 43.84 2.35 1.69
CA LEU A 494 43.35 3.72 1.56
C LEU A 494 42.27 4.09 2.59
N ILE A 495 41.55 3.08 3.11
CA ILE A 495 40.49 3.25 4.10
C ILE A 495 40.57 2.15 5.17
N LYS A 496 39.86 2.33 6.31
CA LYS A 496 39.90 1.35 7.41
C LYS A 496 39.48 -0.05 6.91
N PRO A 497 40.16 -1.14 7.35
CA PRO A 497 39.85 -2.47 6.85
C PRO A 497 38.40 -2.93 7.02
N THR A 498 37.77 -2.57 8.14
CA THR A 498 36.35 -2.85 8.41
C THR A 498 35.44 -2.15 7.42
N ASP A 499 35.73 -0.88 7.13
CA ASP A 499 34.92 -0.05 6.25
C ASP A 499 35.08 -0.51 4.80
N ALA A 500 36.28 -0.95 4.39
CA ALA A 500 36.56 -1.43 3.04
C ALA A 500 35.67 -2.61 2.64
N SER A 501 35.50 -3.58 3.53
CA SER A 501 34.66 -4.76 3.26
C SER A 501 33.19 -4.36 3.09
N ILE A 502 32.67 -3.50 3.98
CA ILE A 502 31.28 -3.04 3.92
C ILE A 502 31.07 -2.13 2.69
N ALA A 503 32.02 -1.26 2.38
CA ALA A 503 31.99 -0.39 1.22
C ALA A 503 31.94 -1.20 -0.08
N ALA A 504 32.79 -2.23 -0.21
CA ALA A 504 32.77 -3.10 -1.39
C ALA A 504 31.41 -3.82 -1.54
N GLU A 505 30.82 -4.25 -0.43
CA GLU A 505 29.51 -4.90 -0.44
C GLU A 505 28.37 -3.93 -0.84
N ILE A 506 28.36 -2.71 -0.30
CA ILE A 506 27.31 -1.72 -0.60
C ILE A 506 27.45 -1.20 -2.03
N LEU A 507 28.67 -0.84 -2.45
CA LEU A 507 28.92 -0.39 -3.82
C LEU A 507 28.67 -1.50 -4.83
N GLY A 508 28.91 -2.77 -4.46
CA GLY A 508 28.55 -3.92 -5.29
C GLY A 508 27.04 -4.10 -5.41
N TYR A 509 26.30 -3.95 -4.32
CA TYR A 509 24.83 -4.01 -4.34
C TYR A 509 24.21 -2.90 -5.20
N LEU A 510 24.81 -1.71 -5.20
CA LEU A 510 24.42 -0.57 -6.02
C LEU A 510 24.90 -0.67 -7.49
N GLY A 511 25.69 -1.69 -7.84
CA GLY A 511 26.27 -1.85 -9.18
C GLY A 511 27.44 -0.90 -9.49
N VAL A 512 27.86 -0.06 -8.55
CA VAL A 512 28.98 0.89 -8.71
C VAL A 512 30.33 0.15 -8.77
N LEU A 513 30.42 -0.99 -8.09
CA LEU A 513 31.60 -1.82 -8.02
C LEU A 513 31.28 -3.23 -8.53
N GLU A 514 32.01 -3.70 -9.53
CA GLU A 514 31.83 -5.03 -10.07
C GLU A 514 32.93 -5.97 -9.55
N LYS A 515 32.51 -7.16 -9.12
CA LYS A 515 33.41 -8.29 -8.82
C LYS A 515 33.44 -9.23 -10.03
N PHE A 516 34.59 -9.33 -10.70
CA PHE A 516 34.67 -9.95 -12.03
C PHE A 516 35.77 -11.04 -12.17
N GLY A 517 36.55 -11.32 -11.13
CA GLY A 517 37.60 -12.32 -11.22
C GLY A 517 38.45 -12.48 -9.96
N LYS A 518 39.63 -13.09 -10.12
CA LYS A 518 40.64 -13.26 -9.06
C LYS A 518 42.05 -12.97 -9.57
N ARG A 519 42.87 -12.34 -8.72
CA ARG A 519 44.33 -12.23 -8.86
C ARG A 519 44.95 -13.14 -7.81
N SER A 520 45.48 -14.28 -8.27
CA SER A 520 45.85 -15.39 -7.38
C SER A 520 44.63 -15.85 -6.56
N ASN A 521 44.65 -15.74 -5.23
CA ASN A 521 43.54 -16.10 -4.35
C ASN A 521 42.67 -14.91 -3.92
N ALA A 522 43.02 -13.68 -4.32
CA ALA A 522 42.29 -12.47 -3.95
C ALA A 522 41.23 -12.13 -5.01
N GLU A 523 40.05 -11.73 -4.55
CA GLU A 523 38.97 -11.26 -5.43
C GLU A 523 39.33 -9.92 -6.06
N LEU A 524 38.99 -9.78 -7.35
CA LEU A 524 39.20 -8.56 -8.12
C LEU A 524 37.91 -7.76 -8.26
N TYR A 525 38.06 -6.46 -8.12
CA TYR A 525 37.05 -5.44 -8.18
C TYR A 525 37.45 -4.37 -9.22
N ARG A 526 36.46 -3.77 -9.87
CA ARG A 526 36.63 -2.59 -10.72
C ARG A 526 35.43 -1.66 -10.56
N PHE A 527 35.65 -0.36 -10.70
CA PHE A 527 34.55 0.60 -10.74
C PHE A 527 33.83 0.53 -12.09
N CYS A 528 32.51 0.53 -12.07
CA CYS A 528 31.71 0.60 -13.29
C CYS A 528 31.74 2.03 -13.84
N GLU A 529 32.11 2.18 -15.12
CA GLU A 529 32.20 3.50 -15.76
C GLU A 529 30.84 4.02 -16.25
N ASN A 530 29.87 3.12 -16.49
CA ASN A 530 28.49 3.46 -16.86
C ASN A 530 27.52 2.59 -16.08
N LEU A 531 26.62 3.19 -15.30
CA LEU A 531 25.37 2.54 -14.91
C LEU A 531 24.30 3.15 -15.80
N ALA A 532 23.61 2.29 -16.57
CA ALA A 532 22.49 2.66 -17.41
C ALA A 532 21.28 3.06 -16.57
#